data_AF-T2J4V4-F1
#
_entry.id   AF-T2J4V4-F1
#
_cell.length_a   1.000
_cell.length_b   1.000
_cell.length_c   1.000
_cell.angle_alpha   90.00
_cell.angle_beta   90.00
_cell.angle_gamma   90.00
#
_symmetry.space_group_name_H-M   'P 1'
#
loop_
_entity.id
_entity.type
_entity.pdbx_description
1 polymer ?
#
loop_
_entity_poly.entity_id
_entity_poly.type
_entity_poly.pdbx_seq_one_letter_code
_entity_poly.pdbx_strand_id
1 'polypeptide(L)'
;MINTSLLQLSKDELSKPLSKRIPCSIVFYPKVFYTEKPAIIYLHDWNKYPYTASICSLGKELANQGYVFISLGIYRRGVEGQMMAIPDNDVDDIDRGIQYLKGNGCHNIILMGEGIGALGVLKYQLTKEDNDIKGIVLIRPFHSLNNWLKNKIGETRYEAILEKSAPEVIEGNEGLWVDFKVPYIAEESLLMYQSYESWLSWWSPNAETKISDLLAEISTPVLAISPLQEINLNKINTSIINLDEKETVETVVDSWLNQLEVDKTAKFQLDVTEMIPINEIISVKTSDNRSLIGLLWEDDRCQENKTIMIHVRGKTGIPITEPLTSQMAEVYLNNKIATLVIELHRSGYGGSLESAAEMDVEDIHLFVQFILKRGYTHIILSGQSLGSNSIMRYCVQHPAPNIKAMVHFAPTQDAATWLTKHLGSDSYNSLLEQAQKAVENGQENLGLIGKPPYDKMLSPHRPNAWLSWWGPDADTANLKTISEVTIPILMLCGSQDFFNDRQRLDTLKAAAINSPLTDIIWYEGCGHNFANFEQQAANDVINWLKKL
;
A
#
# COMPACT_ATOMS: atom_id res chain seq x y z
N MET A 1 -12.62 14.89 17.45
CA MET A 1 -11.36 14.34 16.94
C MET A 1 -11.22 12.92 17.45
N ILE A 2 -11.50 11.96 16.58
CA ILE A 2 -11.17 10.54 16.78
C ILE A 2 -9.66 10.40 16.63
N ASN A 3 -9.05 9.47 17.35
CA ASN A 3 -7.64 9.22 17.19
C ASN A 3 -7.42 8.18 16.09
N THR A 4 -6.53 8.50 15.15
CA THR A 4 -6.09 7.61 14.07
C THR A 4 -4.59 7.40 14.23
N SER A 5 -4.09 6.17 14.09
CA SER A 5 -2.65 5.91 14.20
C SER A 5 -2.21 4.78 13.30
N LEU A 6 -0.94 4.81 12.88
CA LEU A 6 -0.28 3.67 12.26
C LEU A 6 0.16 2.70 13.35
N LEU A 7 -0.12 1.42 13.11
CA LEU A 7 0.32 0.32 13.95
C LEU A 7 1.19 -0.63 13.13
N GLN A 8 2.41 -0.84 13.62
CA GLN A 8 3.32 -1.84 13.06
C GLN A 8 3.28 -3.09 13.93
N LEU A 9 2.74 -4.19 13.41
CA LEU A 9 2.54 -5.43 14.16
C LEU A 9 3.82 -6.26 14.34
N SER A 10 4.95 -5.85 13.74
CA SER A 10 6.25 -6.48 13.95
C SER A 10 7.39 -5.50 13.73
N LYS A 11 8.19 -5.27 14.79
CA LYS A 11 9.44 -4.47 14.70
C LYS A 11 10.50 -5.18 13.86
N ASP A 12 10.57 -6.50 13.92
CA ASP A 12 11.58 -7.30 13.21
C ASP A 12 11.40 -7.30 11.68
N GLU A 13 10.19 -7.03 11.20
CA GLU A 13 9.91 -6.90 9.77
C GLU A 13 10.67 -5.75 9.10
N LEU A 14 11.18 -4.79 9.89
CA LEU A 14 12.07 -3.74 9.40
C LEU A 14 13.39 -4.22 8.85
N SER A 15 13.83 -5.42 9.25
CA SER A 15 15.07 -6.03 8.76
C SER A 15 14.82 -6.94 7.55
N LYS A 16 13.58 -7.37 7.33
CA LYS A 16 13.24 -8.28 6.24
C LYS A 16 13.28 -7.56 4.88
N PRO A 17 13.55 -8.28 3.77
CA PRO A 17 13.39 -7.74 2.42
C PRO A 17 12.00 -7.12 2.25
N LEU A 18 11.89 -6.05 1.46
CA LEU A 18 10.64 -5.34 1.16
C LEU A 18 9.48 -6.29 0.82
N SER A 19 9.79 -7.36 0.10
CA SER A 19 8.86 -8.40 -0.34
C SER A 19 8.21 -9.24 0.75
N LYS A 20 8.74 -9.19 1.97
CA LYS A 20 8.27 -9.97 3.12
C LYS A 20 7.79 -9.09 4.27
N ARG A 21 7.61 -7.78 4.04
CA ARG A 21 7.09 -6.84 5.04
C ARG A 21 5.59 -6.74 4.92
N ILE A 22 4.90 -6.83 6.04
CA ILE A 22 3.49 -6.52 6.10
C ILE A 22 3.35 -5.00 6.14
N PRO A 23 2.44 -4.39 5.36
CA PRO A 23 2.14 -2.97 5.49
C PRO A 23 1.66 -2.63 6.91
N CYS A 24 1.87 -1.39 7.38
CA CYS A 24 1.32 -0.99 8.67
C CYS A 24 -0.21 -1.05 8.65
N SER A 25 -0.80 -1.43 9.78
CA SER A 25 -2.23 -1.34 10.03
C SER A 25 -2.63 0.10 10.37
N ILE A 26 -3.90 0.43 10.19
CA ILE A 26 -4.47 1.69 10.68
C ILE A 26 -5.42 1.39 11.81
N VAL A 27 -5.19 2.04 12.94
CA VAL A 27 -6.01 1.91 14.12
C VAL A 27 -6.83 3.17 14.30
N PHE A 28 -8.14 3.00 14.42
CA PHE A 28 -9.09 4.01 14.83
C PHE A 28 -9.57 3.64 16.23
N TYR A 29 -9.48 4.57 17.17
CA TYR A 29 -9.85 4.29 18.54
C TYR A 29 -10.57 5.46 19.21
N PRO A 30 -11.41 5.17 20.21
CA PRO A 30 -12.14 6.20 20.95
C PRO A 30 -11.16 7.12 21.68
N LYS A 31 -11.59 8.35 21.98
CA LYS A 31 -10.79 9.27 22.82
C LYS A 31 -10.50 8.72 24.22
N VAL A 32 -11.38 7.86 24.72
CA VAL A 32 -11.20 7.20 26.00
C VAL A 32 -10.36 5.94 25.75
N PHE A 33 -9.19 5.86 26.38
CA PHE A 33 -8.23 4.74 26.24
C PHE A 33 -8.74 3.38 26.74
N TYR A 34 -9.89 3.38 27.41
CA TYR A 34 -10.52 2.19 27.95
C TYR A 34 -11.89 2.01 27.33
N THR A 35 -12.17 0.80 26.86
CA THR A 35 -13.49 0.45 26.36
C THR A 35 -13.96 -0.89 26.92
N GLU A 36 -15.28 -0.98 27.12
CA GLU A 36 -15.99 -2.23 27.44
C GLU A 36 -16.52 -2.90 26.16
N LYS A 37 -16.46 -2.20 25.02
CA LYS A 37 -16.83 -2.77 23.72
C LYS A 37 -15.75 -3.73 23.21
N PRO A 38 -16.12 -4.74 22.41
CA PRO A 38 -15.13 -5.58 21.73
C PRO A 38 -14.23 -4.75 20.80
N ALA A 39 -13.05 -5.27 20.49
CA ALA A 39 -12.22 -4.74 19.42
C ALA A 39 -12.61 -5.38 18.08
N ILE A 40 -12.43 -4.65 16.99
CA ILE A 40 -12.75 -5.09 15.63
C ILE A 40 -11.46 -5.14 14.82
N ILE A 41 -11.14 -6.30 14.25
CA ILE A 41 -10.11 -6.44 13.21
C ILE A 41 -10.80 -6.51 11.86
N TYR A 42 -10.40 -5.63 10.95
CA TYR A 42 -10.95 -5.52 9.62
C TYR A 42 -9.97 -5.99 8.55
N LEU A 43 -10.43 -6.91 7.69
CA LEU A 43 -9.73 -7.42 6.52
C LEU A 43 -10.36 -6.87 5.24
N HIS A 44 -9.57 -6.14 4.47
CA HIS A 44 -10.04 -5.50 3.25
C HIS A 44 -10.18 -6.48 2.06
N ASP A 45 -10.90 -6.06 1.02
CA ASP A 45 -11.08 -6.80 -0.24
C ASP A 45 -9.77 -6.97 -1.05
N TRP A 46 -9.80 -7.45 -2.30
CA TRP A 46 -8.60 -7.72 -3.11
C TRP A 46 -7.87 -6.48 -3.62
N ASN A 47 -8.55 -5.35 -3.88
CA ASN A 47 -7.92 -4.14 -4.46
C ASN A 47 -7.76 -2.94 -3.48
N LYS A 48 -8.12 -3.09 -2.21
CA LYS A 48 -8.23 -2.00 -1.22
C LYS A 48 -7.14 -2.00 -0.15
N TYR A 49 -6.66 -0.84 0.29
CA TYR A 49 -5.66 -0.73 1.35
C TYR A 49 -6.30 -0.44 2.72
N PRO A 50 -5.56 -0.58 3.83
CA PRO A 50 -6.03 -0.23 5.16
C PRO A 50 -6.52 1.23 5.35
N TYR A 51 -6.11 2.13 4.46
CA TYR A 51 -6.52 3.54 4.44
C TYR A 51 -7.52 3.87 3.32
N THR A 52 -8.10 2.89 2.62
CA THR A 52 -9.11 3.20 1.59
C THR A 52 -10.23 4.05 2.19
N ALA A 53 -10.68 5.09 1.46
CA ALA A 53 -11.55 6.13 2.00
C ALA A 53 -12.82 5.61 2.68
N SER A 54 -13.48 4.62 2.08
CA SER A 54 -14.66 3.97 2.67
C SER A 54 -14.37 3.32 4.02
N ILE A 55 -13.19 2.71 4.16
CA ILE A 55 -12.75 2.03 5.38
C ILE A 55 -12.33 3.03 6.45
N CYS A 56 -11.68 4.13 6.06
CA CYS A 56 -11.43 5.23 6.96
C CYS A 56 -12.73 5.84 7.52
N SER A 57 -13.78 5.94 6.70
CA SER A 57 -15.09 6.41 7.15
C SER A 57 -15.72 5.44 8.14
N LEU A 58 -15.74 4.15 7.80
CA LEU A 58 -16.28 3.09 8.66
C LEU A 58 -15.54 3.00 10.00
N GLY A 59 -14.21 2.95 9.97
CA GLY A 59 -13.38 2.84 11.17
C GLY A 59 -13.52 4.05 12.09
N LYS A 60 -13.62 5.27 11.53
CA LYS A 60 -13.93 6.48 12.31
C LYS A 60 -15.28 6.36 12.99
N GLU A 61 -16.32 5.94 12.26
CA GLU A 61 -17.66 5.91 12.81
C GLU A 61 -17.84 4.84 13.89
N LEU A 62 -17.24 3.66 13.71
CA LEU A 62 -17.19 2.65 14.77
C LEU A 62 -16.37 3.13 15.99
N ALA A 63 -15.27 3.86 15.78
CA ALA A 63 -14.53 4.46 16.87
C ALA A 63 -15.32 5.54 17.63
N ASN A 64 -16.16 6.33 16.94
CA ASN A 64 -17.11 7.26 17.59
C ASN A 64 -18.10 6.52 18.50
N GLN A 65 -18.46 5.30 18.13
CA GLN A 65 -19.37 4.45 18.89
C GLN A 65 -18.66 3.67 20.01
N GLY A 66 -17.35 3.84 20.19
CA GLY A 66 -16.60 3.26 21.31
C GLY A 66 -15.80 1.99 20.98
N TYR A 67 -15.77 1.56 19.72
CA TYR A 67 -14.98 0.39 19.31
C TYR A 67 -13.52 0.77 19.05
N VAL A 68 -12.58 -0.13 19.37
CA VAL A 68 -11.25 -0.09 18.77
C VAL A 68 -11.34 -0.83 17.43
N PHE A 69 -10.98 -0.16 16.34
CA PHE A 69 -11.05 -0.70 14.99
C PHE A 69 -9.66 -0.73 14.35
N ILE A 70 -9.16 -1.92 14.04
CA ILE A 70 -7.88 -2.13 13.37
C ILE A 70 -8.17 -2.51 11.93
N SER A 71 -7.95 -1.60 10.99
CA SER A 71 -7.84 -1.94 9.57
C SER A 71 -6.48 -2.59 9.34
N LEU A 72 -6.47 -3.90 9.18
CA LEU A 72 -5.26 -4.70 9.18
C LEU A 72 -4.49 -4.53 7.87
N GLY A 73 -3.19 -4.21 7.97
CA GLY A 73 -2.25 -4.39 6.87
C GLY A 73 -1.91 -5.88 6.73
N ILE A 74 -1.97 -6.41 5.51
CA ILE A 74 -1.80 -7.85 5.25
C ILE A 74 -0.77 -8.09 4.13
N TYR A 75 -0.15 -9.27 4.15
CA TYR A 75 0.89 -9.70 3.23
C TYR A 75 0.43 -9.70 1.78
N ARG A 76 -0.81 -10.06 1.47
CA ARG A 76 -1.35 -10.02 0.09
C ARG A 76 -1.55 -8.60 -0.47
N ARG A 77 -0.88 -7.60 0.10
CA ARG A 77 -0.78 -6.22 -0.38
C ARG A 77 0.63 -5.89 -0.84
N GLY A 78 0.72 -4.85 -1.65
CA GLY A 78 1.94 -4.55 -2.40
C GLY A 78 2.09 -5.48 -3.60
N VAL A 79 3.12 -5.23 -4.42
CA VAL A 79 3.29 -5.92 -5.70
C VAL A 79 3.56 -7.40 -5.51
N GLU A 80 4.56 -7.72 -4.71
CA GLU A 80 5.03 -9.10 -4.52
C GLU A 80 4.02 -9.92 -3.72
N GLY A 81 3.42 -9.32 -2.70
CA GLY A 81 2.35 -9.92 -1.90
C GLY A 81 1.16 -10.35 -2.75
N GLN A 82 0.64 -9.46 -3.60
CA GLN A 82 -0.46 -9.78 -4.52
C GLN A 82 -0.12 -10.92 -5.48
N MET A 83 1.15 -11.00 -5.91
CA MET A 83 1.59 -11.99 -6.87
C MET A 83 1.78 -13.38 -6.27
N MET A 84 2.13 -13.45 -4.98
CA MET A 84 2.61 -14.68 -4.36
C MET A 84 1.75 -15.18 -3.22
N ALA A 85 0.89 -14.34 -2.64
CA ALA A 85 0.13 -14.72 -1.46
C ALA A 85 -0.84 -15.85 -1.76
N ILE A 86 -1.02 -16.72 -0.77
CA ILE A 86 -2.03 -17.77 -0.71
C ILE A 86 -3.00 -17.46 0.44
N PRO A 87 -4.20 -18.07 0.49
CA PRO A 87 -5.18 -17.78 1.53
C PRO A 87 -4.67 -17.92 2.97
N ASP A 88 -3.72 -18.82 3.22
CA ASP A 88 -3.19 -19.05 4.55
C ASP A 88 -2.32 -17.90 5.06
N ASN A 89 -1.80 -17.04 4.17
CA ASN A 89 -1.12 -15.82 4.61
C ASN A 89 -2.07 -14.85 5.32
N ASP A 90 -3.35 -14.77 4.90
CA ASP A 90 -4.35 -13.96 5.59
C ASP A 90 -4.58 -14.49 7.03
N VAL A 91 -4.52 -15.81 7.24
CA VAL A 91 -4.65 -16.42 8.58
C VAL A 91 -3.51 -15.98 9.49
N ASP A 92 -2.27 -16.02 9.00
CA ASP A 92 -1.10 -15.58 9.75
C ASP A 92 -1.14 -14.08 10.09
N ASP A 93 -1.61 -13.25 9.16
CA ASP A 93 -1.72 -11.80 9.38
C ASP A 93 -2.80 -11.47 10.41
N ILE A 94 -3.96 -12.13 10.33
CA ILE A 94 -5.04 -11.99 11.32
C ILE A 94 -4.55 -12.43 12.70
N ASP A 95 -3.83 -13.55 12.80
CA ASP A 95 -3.26 -14.04 14.07
C ASP A 95 -2.37 -12.97 14.71
N ARG A 96 -1.49 -12.32 13.94
CA ARG A 96 -0.65 -11.21 14.45
C ARG A 96 -1.48 -10.07 15.03
N GLY A 97 -2.53 -9.64 14.33
CA GLY A 97 -3.44 -8.60 14.82
C GLY A 97 -4.16 -9.00 16.12
N ILE A 98 -4.55 -10.27 16.22
CA ILE A 98 -5.18 -10.84 17.41
C ILE A 98 -4.20 -10.93 18.57
N GLN A 99 -2.99 -11.46 18.36
CA GLN A 99 -1.97 -11.53 19.41
C GLN A 99 -1.62 -10.14 19.94
N TYR A 100 -1.60 -9.12 19.08
CA TYR A 100 -1.45 -7.74 19.51
C TYR A 100 -2.59 -7.29 20.45
N LEU A 101 -3.85 -7.54 20.07
CA LEU A 101 -5.00 -7.22 20.92
C LEU A 101 -4.99 -7.99 22.25
N LYS A 102 -4.66 -9.29 22.23
CA LYS A 102 -4.54 -10.13 23.44
C LYS A 102 -3.41 -9.65 24.35
N GLY A 103 -2.27 -9.26 23.78
CA GLY A 103 -1.15 -8.65 24.51
C GLY A 103 -1.54 -7.35 25.23
N ASN A 104 -2.56 -6.66 24.72
CA ASN A 104 -3.18 -5.47 25.33
C ASN A 104 -4.40 -5.82 26.21
N GLY A 105 -4.63 -7.09 26.54
CA GLY A 105 -5.70 -7.56 27.41
C GLY A 105 -7.10 -7.60 26.78
N CYS A 106 -7.21 -7.54 25.45
CA CYS A 106 -8.49 -7.69 24.76
C CYS A 106 -8.79 -9.16 24.44
N HIS A 107 -9.90 -9.68 24.99
CA HIS A 107 -10.38 -11.06 24.79
C HIS A 107 -11.77 -11.15 24.14
N ASN A 108 -12.30 -9.99 23.72
CA ASN A 108 -13.57 -9.88 23.01
C ASN A 108 -13.28 -9.24 21.66
N ILE A 109 -13.10 -10.08 20.64
CA ILE A 109 -12.67 -9.65 19.32
C ILE A 109 -13.74 -10.01 18.30
N ILE A 110 -13.99 -9.08 17.38
CA ILE A 110 -14.84 -9.28 16.21
C ILE A 110 -13.94 -9.28 14.98
N LEU A 111 -14.10 -10.27 14.13
CA LEU A 111 -13.47 -10.28 12.82
C LEU A 111 -14.46 -9.72 11.79
N MET A 112 -14.00 -8.77 10.99
CA MET A 112 -14.79 -8.17 9.92
C MET A 112 -14.04 -8.30 8.61
N GLY A 113 -14.66 -8.85 7.57
CA GLY A 113 -14.03 -9.04 6.28
C GLY A 113 -14.89 -8.53 5.13
N GLU A 114 -14.29 -7.82 4.18
CA GLU A 114 -14.97 -7.35 2.96
C GLU A 114 -14.50 -8.13 1.73
N GLY A 115 -15.44 -8.58 0.89
CA GLY A 115 -15.11 -9.27 -0.36
C GLY A 115 -14.24 -10.50 -0.11
N ILE A 116 -13.00 -10.51 -0.62
CA ILE A 116 -12.04 -11.59 -0.34
C ILE A 116 -11.58 -11.59 1.13
N GLY A 117 -11.59 -10.45 1.81
CA GLY A 117 -11.33 -10.38 3.25
C GLY A 117 -12.35 -11.18 4.08
N ALA A 118 -13.58 -11.32 3.60
CA ALA A 118 -14.62 -12.14 4.22
C ALA A 118 -14.24 -13.64 4.26
N LEU A 119 -13.57 -14.12 3.22
CA LEU A 119 -13.00 -15.47 3.17
C LEU A 119 -11.88 -15.61 4.19
N GLY A 120 -10.95 -14.65 4.25
CA GLY A 120 -9.81 -14.68 5.17
C GLY A 120 -10.23 -14.78 6.64
N VAL A 121 -11.22 -14.01 7.08
CA VAL A 121 -11.72 -14.05 8.47
C VAL A 121 -12.41 -15.36 8.82
N LEU A 122 -13.14 -15.98 7.87
CA LEU A 122 -13.73 -17.30 8.08
C LEU A 122 -12.67 -18.40 8.15
N LYS A 123 -11.70 -18.39 7.21
CA LYS A 123 -10.58 -19.34 7.24
C LYS A 123 -9.79 -19.24 8.55
N TYR A 124 -9.52 -18.03 9.03
CA TYR A 124 -8.84 -17.84 10.31
C TYR A 124 -9.59 -18.55 11.44
N GLN A 125 -10.88 -18.28 11.60
CA GLN A 125 -11.63 -18.82 12.73
C GLN A 125 -11.76 -20.34 12.66
N LEU A 126 -11.93 -20.92 11.47
CA LEU A 126 -11.97 -22.38 11.29
C LEU A 126 -10.60 -23.04 11.52
N THR A 127 -9.51 -22.34 11.21
CA THR A 127 -8.15 -22.86 11.37
C THR A 127 -7.68 -22.80 12.82
N LYS A 128 -7.99 -21.71 13.53
CA LYS A 128 -7.46 -21.42 14.87
C LYS A 128 -8.45 -21.75 15.98
N GLU A 129 -9.75 -21.82 15.69
CA GLU A 129 -10.82 -22.03 16.67
C GLU A 129 -10.68 -21.10 17.89
N ASP A 130 -10.39 -19.81 17.62
CA ASP A 130 -10.01 -18.88 18.68
C ASP A 130 -11.24 -18.45 19.50
N ASN A 131 -11.24 -18.80 20.78
CA ASN A 131 -12.32 -18.51 21.71
C ASN A 131 -12.49 -17.01 22.01
N ASP A 132 -11.49 -16.17 21.72
CA ASP A 132 -11.61 -14.72 21.89
C ASP A 132 -12.39 -14.07 20.75
N ILE A 133 -12.65 -14.80 19.65
CA ILE A 133 -13.51 -14.32 18.56
C ILE A 133 -14.97 -14.54 18.91
N LYS A 134 -15.70 -13.44 19.13
CA LYS A 134 -17.09 -13.45 19.59
C LYS A 134 -18.12 -13.29 18.47
N GLY A 135 -17.68 -12.83 17.31
CA GLY A 135 -18.53 -12.64 16.15
C GLY A 135 -17.73 -12.39 14.88
N ILE A 136 -18.33 -12.70 13.75
CA ILE A 136 -17.77 -12.47 12.41
C ILE A 136 -18.75 -11.61 11.60
N VAL A 137 -18.25 -10.56 10.96
CA VAL A 137 -19.00 -9.70 10.05
C VAL A 137 -18.47 -9.87 8.63
N LEU A 138 -19.34 -10.24 7.69
CA LEU A 138 -19.02 -10.42 6.28
C LEU A 138 -19.66 -9.29 5.48
N ILE A 139 -18.86 -8.48 4.79
CA ILE A 139 -19.33 -7.37 3.95
C ILE A 139 -19.14 -7.76 2.49
N ARG A 140 -20.24 -7.87 1.74
CA ARG A 140 -20.24 -8.26 0.31
C ARG A 140 -19.36 -9.49 0.02
N PRO A 141 -19.49 -10.59 0.78
CA PRO A 141 -18.69 -11.80 0.58
C PRO A 141 -18.90 -12.41 -0.81
N PHE A 142 -17.84 -12.97 -1.40
CA PHE A 142 -17.99 -13.80 -2.60
C PHE A 142 -18.51 -15.18 -2.23
N HIS A 143 -19.56 -15.65 -2.90
CA HIS A 143 -20.06 -17.01 -2.67
C HIS A 143 -18.99 -18.08 -2.99
N SER A 144 -18.35 -17.97 -4.16
CA SER A 144 -17.28 -18.85 -4.61
C SER A 144 -16.37 -18.07 -5.58
N LEU A 145 -15.08 -17.97 -5.26
CA LEU A 145 -14.13 -17.21 -6.07
C LEU A 145 -13.91 -17.83 -7.45
N ASN A 146 -13.80 -19.15 -7.52
CA ASN A 146 -13.61 -19.89 -8.77
C ASN A 146 -14.83 -19.76 -9.71
N ASN A 147 -16.06 -19.94 -9.20
CA ASN A 147 -17.27 -19.78 -10.02
C ASN A 147 -17.45 -18.32 -10.44
N TRP A 148 -17.20 -17.37 -9.53
CA TRP A 148 -17.23 -15.95 -9.87
C TRP A 148 -16.27 -15.63 -11.01
N LEU A 149 -15.02 -16.09 -10.93
CA LEU A 149 -14.02 -15.85 -11.95
C LEU A 149 -14.41 -16.51 -13.28
N LYS A 150 -14.79 -17.79 -13.25
CA LYS A 150 -15.25 -18.55 -14.42
C LYS A 150 -16.40 -17.84 -15.15
N ASN A 151 -17.38 -17.34 -14.40
CA ASN A 151 -18.50 -16.58 -14.97
C ASN A 151 -18.06 -15.24 -15.59
N LYS A 152 -17.06 -14.59 -15.01
CA LYS A 152 -16.57 -13.28 -15.50
C LYS A 152 -15.70 -13.37 -16.74
N ILE A 153 -14.85 -14.39 -16.84
CA ILE A 153 -13.89 -14.53 -17.95
C ILE A 153 -14.32 -15.53 -19.02
N GLY A 154 -15.37 -16.31 -18.75
CA GLY A 154 -15.89 -17.38 -19.59
C GLY A 154 -15.20 -18.72 -19.33
N GLU A 155 -15.99 -19.79 -19.38
CA GLU A 155 -15.56 -21.16 -19.10
C GLU A 155 -14.35 -21.58 -19.94
N THR A 156 -14.38 -21.39 -21.26
CA THR A 156 -13.27 -21.76 -22.14
C THR A 156 -11.94 -21.11 -21.73
N ARG A 157 -11.98 -19.82 -21.37
CA ARG A 157 -10.77 -19.10 -20.94
C ARG A 157 -10.30 -19.58 -19.58
N TYR A 158 -11.23 -19.79 -18.65
CA TYR A 158 -10.94 -20.30 -17.32
C TYR A 158 -10.29 -21.69 -17.36
N GLU A 159 -10.86 -22.63 -18.11
CA GLU A 159 -10.31 -23.98 -18.25
C GLU A 159 -8.92 -23.97 -18.92
N ALA A 160 -8.70 -23.10 -19.93
CA ALA A 160 -7.38 -22.96 -20.55
C ALA A 160 -6.31 -22.45 -19.59
N ILE A 161 -6.66 -21.54 -18.65
CA ILE A 161 -5.73 -21.10 -17.60
C ILE A 161 -5.47 -22.23 -16.61
N LEU A 162 -6.51 -22.97 -16.22
CA LEU A 162 -6.40 -24.09 -15.29
C LEU A 162 -5.51 -25.22 -15.86
N GLU A 163 -5.76 -25.62 -17.12
CA GLU A 163 -4.99 -26.64 -17.83
C GLU A 163 -3.51 -26.25 -17.97
N LYS A 164 -3.24 -24.97 -18.22
CA LYS A 164 -1.87 -24.46 -18.32
C LYS A 164 -1.18 -24.34 -16.96
N SER A 165 -1.91 -23.99 -15.90
CA SER A 165 -1.31 -23.70 -14.59
C SER A 165 -1.04 -24.94 -13.75
N ALA A 166 -1.88 -25.97 -13.81
CA ALA A 166 -1.76 -27.15 -12.95
C ALA A 166 -0.51 -28.01 -13.19
N PRO A 167 -0.16 -28.41 -14.45
CA PRO A 167 1.03 -29.24 -14.70
C PRO A 167 2.33 -28.54 -14.29
N GLU A 168 2.40 -27.24 -14.54
CA GLU A 168 3.58 -26.42 -14.32
C GLU A 168 3.94 -26.29 -12.83
N VAL A 169 2.93 -26.24 -11.96
CA VAL A 169 3.13 -26.29 -10.50
C VAL A 169 3.62 -27.67 -10.06
N ILE A 170 3.13 -28.75 -10.66
CA ILE A 170 3.57 -30.14 -10.36
C ILE A 170 5.04 -30.35 -10.76
N GLU A 171 5.46 -29.77 -11.88
CA GLU A 171 6.84 -29.88 -12.38
C GLU A 171 7.82 -28.97 -11.63
N GLY A 172 7.33 -28.07 -10.77
CA GLY A 172 8.17 -27.12 -10.03
C GLY A 172 8.78 -26.04 -10.94
N ASN A 173 8.13 -25.71 -12.05
CA ASN A 173 8.65 -24.74 -13.01
C ASN A 173 8.53 -23.31 -12.45
N GLU A 174 9.67 -22.76 -12.02
CA GLU A 174 9.74 -21.37 -11.55
C GLU A 174 9.46 -20.38 -12.70
N GLY A 175 8.66 -19.33 -12.42
CA GLY A 175 8.52 -18.18 -13.33
C GLY A 175 7.30 -18.19 -14.27
N LEU A 176 6.28 -19.02 -14.00
CA LEU A 176 5.02 -18.98 -14.75
C LEU A 176 3.92 -18.23 -14.00
N TRP A 177 3.23 -17.36 -14.75
CA TRP A 177 2.33 -16.34 -14.21
C TRP A 177 1.02 -16.29 -14.99
N VAL A 178 -0.06 -16.06 -14.27
CA VAL A 178 -1.32 -15.58 -14.83
C VAL A 178 -1.26 -14.05 -14.94
N ASP A 179 -1.67 -13.46 -16.05
CA ASP A 179 -1.83 -12.00 -16.23
C ASP A 179 -3.09 -11.69 -17.03
N PHE A 180 -4.10 -11.12 -16.37
CA PHE A 180 -5.24 -10.50 -17.05
C PHE A 180 -6.04 -9.56 -16.14
N LYS A 181 -6.90 -8.74 -16.76
CA LYS A 181 -7.92 -7.94 -16.07
C LYS A 181 -9.28 -8.61 -16.12
N VAL A 182 -10.02 -8.53 -15.03
CA VAL A 182 -11.41 -9.01 -14.92
C VAL A 182 -12.32 -7.85 -14.57
N PRO A 183 -13.45 -7.63 -15.28
CA PRO A 183 -14.44 -6.64 -14.85
C PRO A 183 -14.99 -6.98 -13.47
N TYR A 184 -14.76 -6.11 -12.48
CA TYR A 184 -15.17 -6.34 -11.09
C TYR A 184 -16.57 -5.79 -10.85
N ILE A 185 -16.69 -4.47 -10.80
CA ILE A 185 -17.94 -3.69 -10.80
C ILE A 185 -17.93 -2.75 -12.02
N ALA A 186 -19.03 -2.03 -12.29
CA ALA A 186 -19.24 -1.29 -13.55
C ALA A 186 -18.08 -0.35 -13.96
N GLU A 187 -17.30 0.15 -13.00
CA GLU A 187 -16.20 1.10 -13.21
C GLU A 187 -14.84 0.58 -12.71
N GLU A 188 -14.75 -0.66 -12.20
CA GLU A 188 -13.50 -1.21 -11.65
C GLU A 188 -13.13 -2.53 -12.30
N SER A 189 -11.83 -2.75 -12.50
CA SER A 189 -11.28 -4.05 -12.91
C SER A 189 -10.39 -4.64 -11.84
N LEU A 190 -10.49 -5.94 -11.66
CA LEU A 190 -9.57 -6.73 -10.85
C LEU A 190 -8.37 -7.09 -11.72
N LEU A 191 -7.19 -6.61 -11.32
CA LEU A 191 -5.94 -6.98 -11.96
C LEU A 191 -5.41 -8.28 -11.37
N MET A 192 -5.37 -9.34 -12.16
CA MET A 192 -4.87 -10.63 -11.76
C MET A 192 -3.51 -10.85 -12.38
N TYR A 193 -2.47 -10.72 -11.56
CA TYR A 193 -1.09 -11.02 -11.88
C TYR A 193 -0.50 -11.82 -10.73
N GLN A 194 -0.44 -13.14 -10.91
CA GLN A 194 -0.14 -14.09 -9.83
C GLN A 194 0.73 -15.23 -10.34
N SER A 195 1.56 -15.79 -9.47
CA SER A 195 2.20 -17.08 -9.77
C SER A 195 1.11 -18.12 -9.97
N TYR A 196 1.41 -19.18 -10.73
CA TYR A 196 0.44 -20.26 -10.90
C TYR A 196 0.03 -20.91 -9.56
N GLU A 197 0.96 -21.06 -8.63
CA GLU A 197 0.66 -21.53 -7.27
C GLU A 197 -0.35 -20.61 -6.58
N SER A 198 -0.05 -19.31 -6.48
CA SER A 198 -0.95 -18.33 -5.87
C SER A 198 -2.31 -18.34 -6.57
N TRP A 199 -2.33 -18.35 -7.90
CA TRP A 199 -3.57 -18.38 -8.67
C TRP A 199 -4.40 -19.64 -8.35
N LEU A 200 -3.79 -20.82 -8.34
CA LEU A 200 -4.49 -22.08 -8.03
C LEU A 200 -5.03 -22.08 -6.59
N SER A 201 -4.28 -21.55 -5.62
CA SER A 201 -4.68 -21.49 -4.22
C SER A 201 -5.88 -20.59 -3.95
N TRP A 202 -6.12 -19.57 -4.79
CA TRP A 202 -7.26 -18.66 -4.64
C TRP A 202 -8.44 -18.97 -5.58
N TRP A 203 -8.16 -19.45 -6.79
CA TRP A 203 -9.15 -19.40 -7.89
C TRP A 203 -9.44 -20.75 -8.53
N SER A 204 -8.72 -21.81 -8.19
CA SER A 204 -9.00 -23.14 -8.75
C SER A 204 -10.27 -23.76 -8.17
N PRO A 205 -10.86 -24.79 -8.81
CA PRO A 205 -12.01 -25.50 -8.27
C PRO A 205 -11.71 -26.25 -6.96
N ASN A 206 -10.43 -26.58 -6.72
CA ASN A 206 -9.97 -27.26 -5.51
C ASN A 206 -9.57 -26.27 -4.40
N ALA A 207 -9.62 -24.96 -4.67
CA ALA A 207 -9.33 -23.94 -3.69
C ALA A 207 -10.45 -23.91 -2.64
N GLU A 208 -10.08 -23.94 -1.36
CA GLU A 208 -11.00 -23.84 -0.21
C GLU A 208 -11.50 -22.40 -0.03
N THR A 209 -12.21 -21.89 -1.05
CA THR A 209 -12.60 -20.47 -1.18
C THR A 209 -14.10 -20.27 -1.36
N LYS A 210 -14.88 -21.33 -1.13
CA LYS A 210 -16.34 -21.31 -1.19
C LYS A 210 -16.93 -21.02 0.19
N ILE A 211 -17.46 -19.80 0.35
CA ILE A 211 -17.93 -19.30 1.64
C ILE A 211 -19.09 -20.13 2.20
N SER A 212 -19.95 -20.72 1.37
CA SER A 212 -21.04 -21.59 1.85
C SER A 212 -20.54 -22.79 2.65
N ASP A 213 -19.39 -23.34 2.25
CA ASP A 213 -18.83 -24.55 2.85
C ASP A 213 -18.20 -24.20 4.19
N LEU A 214 -17.44 -23.10 4.24
CA LEU A 214 -16.88 -22.55 5.48
C LEU A 214 -17.96 -22.15 6.49
N LEU A 215 -19.05 -21.52 6.03
CA LEU A 215 -20.17 -21.16 6.89
C LEU A 215 -20.89 -22.38 7.46
N ALA A 216 -20.88 -23.53 6.78
CA ALA A 216 -21.52 -24.74 7.30
C ALA A 216 -20.78 -25.32 8.52
N GLU A 217 -19.50 -24.99 8.67
CA GLU A 217 -18.62 -25.47 9.75
C GLU A 217 -18.43 -24.43 10.86
N ILE A 218 -18.80 -23.17 10.62
CA ILE A 218 -18.60 -22.09 11.60
C ILE A 218 -19.60 -22.19 12.75
N SER A 219 -19.10 -22.18 13.99
CA SER A 219 -19.92 -22.13 15.20
C SER A 219 -20.07 -20.70 15.76
N THR A 220 -19.10 -19.83 15.48
CA THR A 220 -19.11 -18.41 15.86
C THR A 220 -20.28 -17.66 15.21
N PRO A 221 -21.00 -16.77 15.94
CA PRO A 221 -22.07 -15.97 15.36
C PRO A 221 -21.60 -15.15 14.14
N VAL A 222 -22.39 -15.17 13.06
CA VAL A 222 -22.07 -14.44 11.83
C VAL A 222 -23.16 -13.43 11.48
N LEU A 223 -22.74 -12.20 11.15
CA LEU A 223 -23.52 -11.22 10.44
C LEU A 223 -23.01 -11.10 9.00
N ALA A 224 -23.89 -11.24 8.03
CA ALA A 224 -23.55 -11.02 6.63
C ALA A 224 -24.34 -9.85 6.03
N ILE A 225 -23.62 -8.93 5.41
CA ILE A 225 -24.13 -7.73 4.76
C ILE A 225 -23.97 -7.92 3.25
N SER A 226 -25.13 -8.03 2.60
CA SER A 226 -25.42 -8.39 1.20
C SER A 226 -24.62 -7.66 0.10
N PRO A 227 -24.50 -8.20 -1.15
CA PRO A 227 -25.19 -9.38 -1.73
C PRO A 227 -24.66 -10.75 -1.30
N LEU A 228 -25.59 -11.61 -0.86
CA LEU A 228 -25.45 -13.06 -0.65
C LEU A 228 -26.56 -13.80 -1.43
N GLN A 229 -26.61 -13.69 -2.76
CA GLN A 229 -27.76 -14.21 -3.52
C GLN A 229 -27.78 -15.73 -3.76
N GLU A 230 -26.83 -16.52 -3.21
CA GLU A 230 -26.71 -17.94 -3.58
C GLU A 230 -26.50 -18.93 -2.42
N ILE A 231 -26.46 -18.49 -1.16
CA ILE A 231 -26.18 -19.42 -0.05
C ILE A 231 -27.49 -19.97 0.51
N ASN A 232 -27.66 -21.30 0.47
CA ASN A 232 -28.78 -21.99 1.12
C ASN A 232 -28.51 -22.13 2.63
N LEU A 233 -29.12 -21.26 3.43
CA LEU A 233 -28.70 -20.96 4.80
C LEU A 233 -29.57 -21.58 5.91
N ASN A 234 -30.45 -22.52 5.58
CA ASN A 234 -31.43 -23.09 6.53
C ASN A 234 -30.83 -23.91 7.71
N LYS A 235 -29.51 -23.83 7.96
CA LYS A 235 -28.80 -24.57 9.01
C LYS A 235 -27.72 -23.77 9.76
N ILE A 236 -27.58 -22.47 9.53
CA ILE A 236 -26.41 -21.71 10.01
C ILE A 236 -26.83 -20.60 10.97
N ASN A 237 -26.06 -20.38 12.04
CA ASN A 237 -26.21 -19.27 12.98
C ASN A 237 -25.78 -17.93 12.35
N THR A 238 -26.44 -17.56 11.25
CA THR A 238 -26.11 -16.40 10.41
C THR A 238 -27.30 -15.46 10.31
N SER A 239 -27.08 -14.19 10.65
CA SER A 239 -28.01 -13.10 10.34
C SER A 239 -27.62 -12.46 9.01
N ILE A 240 -28.55 -12.34 8.06
CA ILE A 240 -28.31 -11.64 6.79
C ILE A 240 -29.09 -10.35 6.76
N ILE A 241 -28.42 -9.26 6.40
CA ILE A 241 -29.05 -7.96 6.20
C ILE A 241 -28.74 -7.48 4.79
N ASN A 242 -29.80 -7.21 4.02
CA ASN A 242 -29.72 -6.37 2.83
C ASN A 242 -29.83 -4.93 3.32
N LEU A 243 -28.82 -4.10 3.06
CA LEU A 243 -28.91 -2.69 3.43
C LEU A 243 -30.01 -2.02 2.61
N ASP A 244 -31.03 -1.52 3.27
CA ASP A 244 -31.99 -0.58 2.68
C ASP A 244 -31.31 0.78 2.43
N GLU A 245 -31.87 1.62 1.55
CA GLU A 245 -31.29 2.94 1.17
C GLU A 245 -30.97 3.87 2.36
N LYS A 246 -31.52 3.60 3.55
CA LYS A 246 -31.38 4.44 4.76
C LYS A 246 -30.43 3.86 5.82
N GLU A 247 -29.99 2.61 5.69
CA GLU A 247 -29.12 1.96 6.67
C GLU A 247 -27.66 1.99 6.22
N THR A 248 -26.75 2.20 7.18
CA THR A 248 -25.30 2.18 6.94
C THR A 248 -24.65 0.96 7.61
N VAL A 249 -23.50 0.52 7.08
CA VAL A 249 -22.78 -0.66 7.58
C VAL A 249 -22.48 -0.52 9.08
N GLU A 250 -21.97 0.64 9.51
CA GLU A 250 -21.65 0.92 10.91
C GLU A 250 -22.86 0.78 11.85
N THR A 251 -24.04 1.25 11.42
CA THR A 251 -25.26 1.27 12.24
C THR A 251 -25.78 -0.15 12.42
N VAL A 252 -25.75 -0.93 11.34
CA VAL A 252 -26.16 -2.34 11.34
C VAL A 252 -25.20 -3.18 12.19
N VAL A 253 -23.89 -2.96 12.03
CA VAL A 253 -22.87 -3.66 12.81
C VAL A 253 -23.02 -3.36 14.30
N ASP A 254 -23.12 -2.09 14.71
CA ASP A 254 -23.28 -1.75 16.13
C ASP A 254 -24.56 -2.33 16.74
N SER A 255 -25.67 -2.24 16.00
CA SER A 255 -26.94 -2.84 16.43
C SER A 255 -26.81 -4.36 16.66
N TRP A 256 -26.16 -5.08 15.74
CA TRP A 256 -25.95 -6.52 15.87
C TRP A 256 -24.98 -6.87 17.01
N LEU A 257 -23.87 -6.13 17.16
CA LEU A 257 -22.91 -6.34 18.24
C LEU A 257 -23.53 -6.12 19.62
N ASN A 258 -24.46 -5.17 19.76
CA ASN A 258 -25.21 -4.95 21.00
C ASN A 258 -26.20 -6.08 21.33
N GLN A 259 -26.52 -6.96 20.38
CA GLN A 259 -27.36 -8.14 20.59
C GLN A 259 -26.56 -9.41 20.91
N LEU A 260 -25.26 -9.41 20.65
CA LEU A 260 -24.40 -10.54 21.02
C LEU A 260 -24.21 -10.57 22.54
N GLU A 261 -24.35 -11.75 23.13
CA GLU A 261 -23.96 -12.01 24.52
C GLU A 261 -22.43 -12.07 24.62
N VAL A 262 -21.78 -10.91 24.48
CA VAL A 262 -20.35 -10.75 24.72
C VAL A 262 -20.14 -10.48 26.21
N ASP A 263 -19.29 -11.27 26.86
CA ASP A 263 -18.91 -11.04 28.26
C ASP A 263 -18.51 -9.58 28.43
N LYS A 264 -19.09 -8.86 29.40
CA LYS A 264 -18.66 -7.49 29.68
C LYS A 264 -17.19 -7.54 30.09
N THR A 265 -16.30 -7.16 29.18
CA THR A 265 -14.87 -7.16 29.43
C THR A 265 -14.58 -6.25 30.62
N ALA A 266 -13.71 -6.69 31.52
CA ALA A 266 -12.98 -5.72 32.33
C ALA A 266 -12.33 -4.73 31.36
N LYS A 267 -12.41 -3.43 31.66
CA LYS A 267 -11.91 -2.33 30.83
C LYS A 267 -10.60 -2.71 30.12
N PHE A 268 -10.65 -2.90 28.80
CA PHE A 268 -9.45 -3.17 28.00
C PHE A 268 -8.75 -1.84 27.71
N GLN A 269 -7.42 -1.83 27.86
CA GLN A 269 -6.59 -0.65 27.61
C GLN A 269 -5.69 -0.91 26.41
N LEU A 270 -5.81 -0.08 25.38
CA LEU A 270 -4.93 -0.13 24.23
C LEU A 270 -3.64 0.65 24.51
N ASP A 271 -2.48 -0.02 24.41
CA ASP A 271 -1.19 0.65 24.42
C ASP A 271 -0.94 1.34 23.08
N VAL A 272 -1.08 2.66 23.08
CA VAL A 272 -0.86 3.51 21.91
C VAL A 272 0.57 4.05 21.83
N THR A 273 1.43 3.75 22.80
CA THR A 273 2.80 4.30 22.84
C THR A 273 3.67 3.74 21.71
N GLU A 274 3.32 2.56 21.19
CA GLU A 274 3.97 1.96 20.03
C GLU A 274 3.36 2.38 18.69
N MET A 275 2.28 3.18 18.72
CA MET A 275 1.61 3.66 17.52
C MET A 275 2.11 5.04 17.11
N ILE A 276 2.03 5.33 15.82
CA ILE A 276 2.43 6.63 15.27
C ILE A 276 1.14 7.41 14.93
N PRO A 277 0.80 8.47 15.68
CA PRO A 277 -0.42 9.24 15.46
C PRO A 277 -0.44 9.82 14.06
N ILE A 278 -1.59 9.74 13.37
CA ILE A 278 -1.84 10.44 12.11
C ILE A 278 -2.85 11.54 12.40
N ASN A 279 -2.53 12.78 12.05
CA ASN A 279 -3.46 13.90 12.25
C ASN A 279 -4.62 13.82 11.25
N GLU A 280 -4.30 13.58 9.98
CA GLU A 280 -5.30 13.51 8.93
C GLU A 280 -4.92 12.56 7.79
N ILE A 281 -5.93 11.86 7.26
CA ILE A 281 -5.85 11.13 6.00
C ILE A 281 -6.53 12.00 4.95
N ILE A 282 -5.74 12.57 4.05
CA ILE A 282 -6.17 13.45 2.95
C ILE A 282 -6.53 12.59 1.75
N SER A 283 -7.54 13.03 0.99
CA SER A 283 -7.80 12.52 -0.34
C SER A 283 -7.83 13.67 -1.35
N VAL A 284 -7.12 13.51 -2.46
CA VAL A 284 -7.24 14.37 -3.64
C VAL A 284 -7.79 13.54 -4.81
N LYS A 285 -8.55 14.20 -5.68
CA LYS A 285 -9.08 13.58 -6.90
C LYS A 285 -8.25 14.00 -8.10
N THR A 286 -7.87 13.03 -8.91
CA THR A 286 -7.15 13.20 -10.18
C THR A 286 -8.12 13.48 -11.32
N SER A 287 -7.58 13.83 -12.49
CA SER A 287 -8.36 14.13 -13.70
C SER A 287 -9.15 12.92 -14.22
N ASP A 288 -8.65 11.71 -14.00
CA ASP A 288 -9.31 10.43 -14.30
C ASP A 288 -10.22 9.92 -13.16
N ASN A 289 -10.53 10.78 -12.18
CA ASN A 289 -11.41 10.51 -11.03
C ASN A 289 -10.88 9.44 -10.05
N ARG A 290 -9.61 9.06 -10.13
CA ARG A 290 -8.94 8.30 -9.07
C ARG A 290 -8.80 9.15 -7.81
N SER A 291 -8.96 8.51 -6.65
CA SER A 291 -8.70 9.13 -5.36
C SER A 291 -7.30 8.73 -4.89
N LEU A 292 -6.39 9.69 -4.76
CA LEU A 292 -5.07 9.49 -4.18
C LEU A 292 -5.08 9.91 -2.72
N ILE A 293 -4.42 9.12 -1.87
CA ILE A 293 -4.38 9.34 -0.43
C ILE A 293 -3.07 9.96 0.02
N GLY A 294 -3.14 10.87 0.99
CA GLY A 294 -1.98 11.39 1.71
C GLY A 294 -2.14 11.23 3.22
N LEU A 295 -1.06 10.88 3.92
CA LEU A 295 -1.02 10.88 5.38
C LEU A 295 -0.33 12.14 5.87
N LEU A 296 -1.03 12.92 6.69
CA LEU A 296 -0.56 14.19 7.24
C LEU A 296 -0.25 14.06 8.72
N TRP A 297 0.96 14.49 9.05
CA TRP A 297 1.44 14.77 10.39
C TRP A 297 1.61 16.29 10.54
N GLU A 298 0.83 16.90 11.43
CA GLU A 298 0.93 18.33 11.72
C GLU A 298 0.49 18.67 13.15
N ASP A 299 0.87 19.86 13.60
CA ASP A 299 0.27 20.49 14.79
C ASP A 299 0.17 22.01 14.56
N ASP A 300 -0.39 22.72 15.53
CA ASP A 300 -0.59 24.18 15.45
C ASP A 300 0.74 24.93 15.20
N ARG A 301 1.87 24.42 15.72
CA ARG A 301 3.19 25.04 15.56
C ARG A 301 3.69 24.90 14.11
N CYS A 302 3.34 23.81 13.44
CA CYS A 302 3.65 23.61 12.03
C CYS A 302 2.89 24.60 11.14
N GLN A 303 1.62 24.85 11.46
CA GLN A 303 0.77 25.82 10.75
C GLN A 303 1.27 27.26 10.95
N GLU A 304 1.71 27.60 12.17
CA GLU A 304 2.37 28.90 12.44
C GLU A 304 3.66 29.07 11.64
N ASN A 305 4.48 28.01 11.56
CA ASN A 305 5.73 28.01 10.80
C ASN A 305 5.52 27.91 9.27
N LYS A 306 4.31 27.55 8.82
CA LYS A 306 3.91 27.40 7.40
C LYS A 306 4.86 26.54 6.57
N THR A 307 5.54 25.59 7.22
CA THR A 307 6.56 24.73 6.60
C THR A 307 6.09 23.29 6.57
N ILE A 308 6.16 22.67 5.40
CA ILE A 308 5.75 21.29 5.17
C ILE A 308 6.75 20.54 4.30
N MET A 309 7.05 19.31 4.68
CA MET A 309 7.74 18.34 3.83
C MET A 309 6.71 17.45 3.14
N ILE A 310 6.71 17.44 1.80
CA ILE A 310 5.93 16.50 1.00
C ILE A 310 6.86 15.37 0.57
N HIS A 311 6.59 14.15 1.02
CA HIS A 311 7.43 12.98 0.74
C HIS A 311 6.80 12.06 -0.30
N VAL A 312 7.59 11.74 -1.33
CA VAL A 312 7.25 10.88 -2.46
C VAL A 312 8.10 9.62 -2.42
N ARG A 313 7.45 8.46 -2.39
CA ARG A 313 8.15 7.16 -2.27
C ARG A 313 8.59 6.60 -3.63
N GLY A 314 9.36 5.52 -3.59
CA GLY A 314 9.73 4.74 -4.78
C GLY A 314 8.54 4.03 -5.44
N LYS A 315 8.82 3.25 -6.50
CA LYS A 315 7.82 2.72 -7.45
C LYS A 315 6.56 2.14 -6.79
N THR A 316 6.74 1.16 -5.91
CA THR A 316 5.64 0.37 -5.32
C THR A 316 5.16 0.93 -3.99
N GLY A 317 5.82 1.99 -3.49
CA GLY A 317 5.58 2.53 -2.17
C GLY A 317 4.19 3.11 -2.01
N ILE A 318 3.59 2.81 -0.86
CA ILE A 318 2.38 3.46 -0.36
C ILE A 318 2.71 4.17 0.97
N PRO A 319 1.86 5.09 1.46
CA PRO A 319 2.16 5.87 2.67
C PRO A 319 2.44 5.03 3.93
N ILE A 320 1.97 3.78 3.99
CA ILE A 320 2.07 2.90 5.18
C ILE A 320 3.13 1.79 5.09
N THR A 321 3.84 1.62 3.96
CA THR A 321 4.67 0.42 3.73
C THR A 321 6.06 0.43 4.35
N GLU A 322 6.58 1.57 4.82
CA GLU A 322 7.87 1.58 5.52
C GLU A 322 7.94 2.62 6.66
N PRO A 323 8.52 2.25 7.81
CA PRO A 323 8.72 3.15 8.96
C PRO A 323 9.64 4.34 8.76
N LEU A 324 10.45 4.37 7.69
CA LEU A 324 11.23 5.55 7.32
C LEU A 324 10.38 6.82 7.37
N THR A 325 9.21 6.77 6.73
CA THR A 325 8.30 7.89 6.69
C THR A 325 7.76 8.29 8.07
N SER A 326 7.30 7.33 8.86
CA SER A 326 6.58 7.60 10.09
C SER A 326 7.54 8.01 11.22
N GLN A 327 8.75 7.45 11.25
CA GLN A 327 9.82 7.88 12.17
C GLN A 327 10.41 9.24 11.79
N MET A 328 10.52 9.55 10.48
CA MET A 328 10.92 10.89 10.03
C MET A 328 9.89 11.95 10.40
N ALA A 329 8.60 11.64 10.28
CA ALA A 329 7.51 12.57 10.59
C ALA A 329 7.58 13.06 12.04
N GLU A 330 7.90 12.19 13.00
CA GLU A 330 8.08 12.58 14.41
C GLU A 330 9.20 13.61 14.58
N VAL A 331 10.37 13.37 13.96
CA VAL A 331 11.51 14.29 14.02
C VAL A 331 11.16 15.66 13.41
N TYR A 332 10.43 15.66 12.30
CA TYR A 332 10.01 16.90 11.63
C TYR A 332 8.97 17.68 12.43
N LEU A 333 7.98 16.99 13.02
CA LEU A 333 7.01 17.60 13.93
C LEU A 333 7.69 18.28 15.13
N ASN A 334 8.68 17.61 15.74
CA ASN A 334 9.46 18.17 16.83
C ASN A 334 10.24 19.44 16.43
N ASN A 335 10.48 19.63 15.13
CA ASN A 335 11.09 20.82 14.55
C ASN A 335 10.08 21.76 13.86
N LYS A 336 8.77 21.62 14.15
CA LYS A 336 7.69 22.48 13.63
C LYS A 336 7.57 22.43 12.10
N ILE A 337 7.82 21.27 11.51
CA ILE A 337 7.66 21.01 10.08
C ILE A 337 6.59 19.93 9.94
N ALA A 338 5.49 20.27 9.26
CA ALA A 338 4.47 19.27 8.93
C ALA A 338 5.04 18.26 7.92
N THR A 339 4.52 17.05 7.92
CA THR A 339 4.92 16.00 6.98
C THR A 339 3.71 15.45 6.27
N LEU A 340 3.71 15.49 4.95
CA LEU A 340 2.68 14.89 4.11
C LEU A 340 3.31 13.80 3.25
N VAL A 341 2.83 12.57 3.36
CA VAL A 341 3.31 11.46 2.53
C VAL A 341 2.20 11.00 1.62
N ILE A 342 2.49 10.98 0.32
CA ILE A 342 1.47 10.90 -0.71
C ILE A 342 1.54 9.61 -1.52
N GLU A 343 0.37 9.12 -1.91
CA GLU A 343 0.24 8.20 -3.04
C GLU A 343 0.33 8.94 -4.36
N LEU A 344 0.84 8.24 -5.36
CA LEU A 344 0.74 8.62 -6.77
C LEU A 344 -0.06 7.53 -7.54
N HIS A 345 -0.36 7.74 -8.81
CA HIS A 345 -1.01 6.74 -9.66
C HIS A 345 -0.25 5.41 -9.65
N ARG A 346 1.08 5.44 -9.63
CA ARG A 346 1.91 4.24 -9.57
C ARG A 346 1.90 3.53 -8.21
N SER A 347 1.37 4.15 -7.16
CA SER A 347 1.35 3.54 -5.82
C SER A 347 0.50 2.28 -5.80
N GLY A 348 0.96 1.31 -5.03
CA GLY A 348 0.30 0.03 -4.88
C GLY A 348 0.40 -0.88 -6.12
N TYR A 349 -0.15 -2.08 -5.98
CA TYR A 349 -0.01 -3.15 -6.98
C TYR A 349 -0.48 -2.76 -8.39
N GLY A 350 -1.77 -2.41 -8.58
CA GLY A 350 -2.29 -2.07 -9.91
C GLY A 350 -1.63 -0.83 -10.51
N GLY A 351 -1.44 0.20 -9.70
CA GLY A 351 -0.75 1.42 -10.12
C GLY A 351 0.66 1.15 -10.65
N SER A 352 1.43 0.34 -9.94
CA SER A 352 2.83 0.10 -10.27
C SER A 352 3.05 -0.65 -11.59
N LEU A 353 2.02 -1.36 -12.08
CA LEU A 353 2.08 -2.07 -13.36
C LEU A 353 1.70 -1.15 -14.53
N GLU A 354 0.88 -0.12 -14.30
CA GLU A 354 0.14 0.57 -15.38
C GLU A 354 0.45 2.06 -15.49
N SER A 355 0.94 2.68 -14.42
CA SER A 355 1.18 4.11 -14.39
C SER A 355 2.41 4.49 -15.20
N ALA A 356 2.22 5.45 -16.10
CA ALA A 356 3.32 6.09 -16.81
C ALA A 356 4.09 7.06 -15.89
N ALA A 357 5.33 7.38 -16.25
CA ALA A 357 6.17 8.26 -15.45
C ALA A 357 5.62 9.70 -15.35
N GLU A 358 4.97 10.20 -16.38
CA GLU A 358 4.45 11.58 -16.46
C GLU A 358 3.33 11.83 -15.44
N MET A 359 2.56 10.80 -15.10
CA MET A 359 1.45 10.90 -14.13
C MET A 359 1.94 11.34 -12.74
N ASP A 360 3.16 10.98 -12.35
CA ASP A 360 3.74 11.37 -11.07
C ASP A 360 3.81 12.90 -10.91
N VAL A 361 4.06 13.65 -11.99
CA VAL A 361 4.17 15.11 -11.95
C VAL A 361 2.81 15.74 -11.65
N GLU A 362 1.76 15.26 -12.30
CA GLU A 362 0.38 15.74 -12.11
C GLU A 362 -0.09 15.45 -10.67
N ASP A 363 0.22 14.27 -10.15
CA ASP A 363 -0.15 13.88 -8.79
C ASP A 363 0.52 14.73 -7.72
N ILE A 364 1.84 14.94 -7.85
CA ILE A 364 2.59 15.82 -6.95
C ILE A 364 2.00 17.24 -7.04
N HIS A 365 1.63 17.70 -8.24
CA HIS A 365 1.01 19.01 -8.43
C HIS A 365 -0.30 19.14 -7.63
N LEU A 366 -1.17 18.13 -7.66
CA LEU A 366 -2.44 18.15 -6.94
C LEU A 366 -2.23 18.29 -5.43
N PHE A 367 -1.29 17.54 -4.85
CA PHE A 367 -0.98 17.64 -3.44
C PHE A 367 -0.31 18.98 -3.07
N VAL A 368 0.58 19.52 -3.91
CA VAL A 368 1.15 20.86 -3.71
C VAL A 368 0.06 21.92 -3.72
N GLN A 369 -0.86 21.90 -4.69
CA GLN A 369 -1.99 22.85 -4.72
C GLN A 369 -2.90 22.71 -3.50
N PHE A 370 -3.11 21.47 -3.04
CA PHE A 370 -3.90 21.20 -1.85
C PHE A 370 -3.27 21.84 -0.59
N ILE A 371 -1.97 21.66 -0.37
CA ILE A 371 -1.32 22.22 0.83
C ILE A 371 -1.11 23.74 0.75
N LEU A 372 -0.92 24.30 -0.45
CA LEU A 372 -0.89 25.75 -0.66
C LEU A 372 -2.21 26.39 -0.23
N LYS A 373 -3.35 25.76 -0.60
CA LYS A 373 -4.69 26.19 -0.16
C LYS A 373 -4.89 26.07 1.35
N ARG A 374 -4.16 25.18 2.03
CA ARG A 374 -4.13 25.07 3.50
C ARG A 374 -3.26 26.13 4.18
N GLY A 375 -2.55 26.96 3.42
CA GLY A 375 -1.77 28.08 3.96
C GLY A 375 -0.28 27.79 4.18
N TYR A 376 0.19 26.60 3.81
CA TYR A 376 1.62 26.30 3.78
C TYR A 376 2.29 27.10 2.66
N THR A 377 3.42 27.75 2.98
CA THR A 377 4.14 28.60 2.02
C THR A 377 5.60 28.21 1.82
N HIS A 378 6.14 27.34 2.68
CA HIS A 378 7.49 26.80 2.63
C HIS A 378 7.44 25.29 2.44
N ILE A 379 7.57 24.84 1.20
CA ILE A 379 7.45 23.45 0.81
C ILE A 379 8.84 22.87 0.61
N ILE A 380 9.10 21.74 1.27
CA ILE A 380 10.28 20.92 1.02
C ILE A 380 9.80 19.67 0.30
N LEU A 381 10.31 19.41 -0.89
CA LEU A 381 10.01 18.16 -1.59
C LEU A 381 11.03 17.11 -1.16
N SER A 382 10.53 15.96 -0.74
CA SER A 382 11.36 14.82 -0.39
C SER A 382 11.02 13.63 -1.25
N GLY A 383 12.03 12.96 -1.79
CA GLY A 383 11.85 11.83 -2.69
C GLY A 383 12.74 10.67 -2.29
N GLN A 384 12.20 9.45 -2.23
CA GLN A 384 12.98 8.23 -2.00
C GLN A 384 13.04 7.38 -3.28
N SER A 385 14.22 6.86 -3.63
CA SER A 385 14.39 6.00 -4.81
C SER A 385 13.82 6.69 -6.05
N LEU A 386 12.93 6.05 -6.82
CA LEU A 386 12.27 6.66 -7.99
C LEU A 386 11.46 7.93 -7.66
N GLY A 387 11.00 8.09 -6.40
CA GLY A 387 10.38 9.33 -5.95
C GLY A 387 11.31 10.54 -6.03
N SER A 388 12.63 10.33 -5.96
CA SER A 388 13.62 11.39 -6.24
C SER A 388 13.55 11.90 -7.67
N ASN A 389 13.34 11.00 -8.63
CA ASN A 389 13.19 11.36 -10.04
C ASN A 389 11.90 12.16 -10.23
N SER A 390 10.82 11.70 -9.61
CA SER A 390 9.50 12.35 -9.68
C SER A 390 9.54 13.79 -9.14
N ILE A 391 10.08 14.01 -7.94
CA ILE A 391 10.12 15.37 -7.35
C ILE A 391 11.00 16.34 -8.14
N MET A 392 12.09 15.84 -8.75
CA MET A 392 13.00 16.67 -9.51
C MET A 392 12.38 17.11 -10.84
N ARG A 393 11.74 16.17 -11.56
CA ARG A 393 10.96 16.49 -12.76
C ARG A 393 9.84 17.47 -12.45
N TYR A 394 9.10 17.22 -11.37
CA TYR A 394 8.06 18.13 -10.92
C TYR A 394 8.61 19.54 -10.66
N CYS A 395 9.73 19.67 -9.95
CA CYS A 395 10.31 20.97 -9.63
C CYS A 395 10.75 21.76 -10.88
N VAL A 396 11.27 21.08 -11.90
CA VAL A 396 11.69 21.72 -13.16
C VAL A 396 10.49 22.09 -14.04
N GLN A 397 9.47 21.23 -14.10
CA GLN A 397 8.26 21.47 -14.91
C GLN A 397 7.29 22.47 -14.24
N HIS A 398 7.28 22.53 -12.91
CA HIS A 398 6.45 23.42 -12.10
C HIS A 398 7.30 24.25 -11.13
N PRO A 399 8.15 25.15 -11.61
CA PRO A 399 8.93 26.02 -10.74
C PRO A 399 7.97 26.90 -9.93
N ALA A 400 8.02 26.79 -8.61
CA ALA A 400 7.16 27.54 -7.71
C ALA A 400 7.99 28.17 -6.58
N PRO A 401 7.82 29.48 -6.30
CA PRO A 401 8.60 30.16 -5.25
C PRO A 401 8.32 29.62 -3.85
N ASN A 402 7.23 28.86 -3.66
CA ASN A 402 6.91 28.19 -2.41
C ASN A 402 7.73 26.92 -2.16
N ILE A 403 8.36 26.34 -3.19
CA ILE A 403 9.25 25.19 -3.04
C ILE A 403 10.63 25.73 -2.67
N LYS A 404 11.13 25.36 -1.49
CA LYS A 404 12.32 25.96 -0.87
C LYS A 404 13.55 25.06 -0.90
N ALA A 405 13.37 23.74 -0.96
CA ALA A 405 14.46 22.77 -1.00
C ALA A 405 13.97 21.41 -1.51
N MET A 406 14.93 20.59 -1.97
CA MET A 406 14.72 19.17 -2.24
C MET A 406 15.61 18.29 -1.39
N VAL A 407 15.06 17.17 -0.94
CA VAL A 407 15.74 16.16 -0.13
C VAL A 407 15.57 14.78 -0.77
N HIS A 408 16.66 14.23 -1.28
CA HIS A 408 16.70 12.93 -1.94
C HIS A 408 17.23 11.85 -1.00
N PHE A 409 16.43 10.81 -0.78
CA PHE A 409 16.82 9.59 -0.09
C PHE A 409 17.12 8.51 -1.13
N ALA A 410 18.38 8.12 -1.25
CA ALA A 410 18.86 7.14 -2.21
C ALA A 410 18.33 7.40 -3.65
N PRO A 411 18.65 8.56 -4.27
CA PRO A 411 18.10 8.92 -5.57
C PRO A 411 18.46 7.89 -6.64
N THR A 412 17.48 7.28 -7.29
CA THR A 412 17.73 6.20 -8.27
C THR A 412 18.58 6.70 -9.45
N GLN A 413 19.43 5.83 -10.01
CA GLN A 413 20.12 6.10 -11.26
C GLN A 413 19.12 6.28 -12.43
N ASP A 414 19.56 6.94 -13.50
CA ASP A 414 18.81 7.04 -14.75
C ASP A 414 18.34 5.64 -15.19
N ALA A 415 17.02 5.45 -15.25
CA ALA A 415 16.41 4.13 -15.20
C ALA A 415 16.82 3.23 -16.37
N ALA A 416 16.77 3.75 -17.61
CA ALA A 416 17.21 3.03 -18.81
C ALA A 416 18.69 2.64 -18.74
N THR A 417 19.57 3.60 -18.39
CA THR A 417 21.02 3.36 -18.26
C THR A 417 21.33 2.29 -17.22
N TRP A 418 20.68 2.37 -16.06
CA TRP A 418 20.85 1.39 -15.00
C TRP A 418 20.39 0.01 -15.46
N LEU A 419 19.21 -0.08 -16.09
CA LEU A 419 18.64 -1.36 -16.53
C LEU A 419 19.49 -2.01 -17.63
N THR A 420 19.99 -1.24 -18.59
CA THR A 420 20.92 -1.73 -19.61
C THR A 420 22.20 -2.28 -18.98
N LYS A 421 22.77 -1.58 -18.00
CA LYS A 421 23.98 -2.04 -17.28
C LYS A 421 23.70 -3.31 -16.46
N HIS A 422 22.53 -3.40 -15.82
CA HIS A 422 22.16 -4.50 -14.95
C HIS A 422 21.85 -5.79 -15.74
N LEU A 423 21.09 -5.70 -16.85
CA LEU A 423 20.67 -6.85 -17.63
C LEU A 423 21.62 -7.22 -18.79
N GLY A 424 22.45 -6.27 -19.22
CA GLY A 424 23.18 -6.34 -20.49
C GLY A 424 22.35 -5.88 -21.68
N SER A 425 23.03 -5.36 -22.71
CA SER A 425 22.41 -4.72 -23.87
C SER A 425 21.45 -5.61 -24.65
N ASP A 426 21.76 -6.90 -24.82
CA ASP A 426 20.90 -7.82 -25.57
C ASP A 426 19.56 -8.05 -24.88
N SER A 427 19.58 -8.29 -23.56
CA SER A 427 18.38 -8.47 -22.75
C SER A 427 17.54 -7.20 -22.71
N TYR A 428 18.18 -6.04 -22.55
CA TYR A 428 17.50 -4.74 -22.59
C TYR A 428 16.83 -4.49 -23.95
N ASN A 429 17.56 -4.69 -25.06
CA ASN A 429 17.03 -4.49 -26.41
C ASN A 429 15.88 -5.45 -26.71
N SER A 430 15.92 -6.69 -26.21
CA SER A 430 14.80 -7.62 -26.34
C SER A 430 13.55 -7.12 -25.61
N LEU A 431 13.68 -6.56 -24.41
CA LEU A 431 12.54 -5.98 -23.68
C LEU A 431 12.00 -4.74 -24.38
N LEU A 432 12.89 -3.88 -24.89
CA LEU A 432 12.54 -2.70 -25.65
C LEU A 432 11.74 -3.05 -26.92
N GLU A 433 12.23 -4.01 -27.70
CA GLU A 433 11.56 -4.48 -28.92
C GLU A 433 10.18 -5.09 -28.60
N GLN A 434 10.08 -5.88 -27.53
CA GLN A 434 8.80 -6.43 -27.08
C GLN A 434 7.79 -5.32 -26.72
N ALA A 435 8.23 -4.31 -25.96
CA ALA A 435 7.37 -3.21 -25.55
C ALA A 435 6.94 -2.37 -26.76
N GLN A 436 7.86 -2.03 -27.67
CA GLN A 436 7.57 -1.27 -28.89
C GLN A 436 6.59 -2.01 -29.80
N LYS A 437 6.84 -3.30 -30.09
CA LYS A 437 5.92 -4.12 -30.90
C LYS A 437 4.53 -4.21 -30.29
N ALA A 438 4.42 -4.33 -28.96
CA ALA A 438 3.12 -4.36 -28.31
C ALA A 438 2.37 -3.03 -28.52
N VAL A 439 3.05 -1.88 -28.40
CA VAL A 439 2.45 -0.57 -28.70
C VAL A 439 2.06 -0.45 -30.17
N GLU A 440 2.92 -0.85 -31.10
CA GLU A 440 2.65 -0.82 -32.55
C GLU A 440 1.43 -1.68 -32.93
N ASN A 441 1.18 -2.76 -32.21
CA ASN A 441 0.05 -3.66 -32.42
C ASN A 441 -1.24 -3.22 -31.68
N GLY A 442 -1.26 -2.05 -31.02
CA GLY A 442 -2.41 -1.60 -30.20
C GLY A 442 -2.64 -2.44 -28.94
N GLN A 443 -1.56 -3.03 -28.42
CA GLN A 443 -1.54 -3.87 -27.22
C GLN A 443 -0.79 -3.17 -26.07
N GLU A 444 -0.74 -1.84 -26.07
CA GLU A 444 0.07 -1.03 -25.15
C GLU A 444 -0.32 -1.22 -23.68
N ASN A 445 -1.55 -1.65 -23.41
CA ASN A 445 -2.09 -1.92 -22.07
C ASN A 445 -2.27 -3.43 -21.80
N LEU A 446 -1.74 -4.31 -22.66
CA LEU A 446 -1.90 -5.76 -22.59
C LEU A 446 -0.55 -6.47 -22.44
N GLY A 447 -0.53 -7.54 -21.66
CA GLY A 447 0.70 -8.26 -21.33
C GLY A 447 1.62 -7.46 -20.40
N LEU A 448 2.75 -8.05 -20.05
CA LEU A 448 3.75 -7.45 -19.16
C LEU A 448 5.15 -7.57 -19.75
N ILE A 449 5.91 -6.50 -19.60
CA ILE A 449 7.34 -6.39 -19.92
C ILE A 449 8.12 -6.41 -18.60
N GLY A 450 9.29 -7.06 -18.59
CA GLY A 450 10.12 -7.16 -17.38
C GLY A 450 9.51 -8.09 -16.33
N LYS A 451 9.02 -9.26 -16.75
CA LYS A 451 8.53 -10.31 -15.83
C LYS A 451 9.71 -10.88 -15.01
N PRO A 452 9.45 -11.42 -13.79
CA PRO A 452 10.46 -12.10 -12.96
C PRO A 452 11.24 -13.21 -13.71
N PRO A 453 12.42 -13.63 -13.22
CA PRO A 453 12.77 -13.68 -11.79
C PRO A 453 13.30 -12.36 -11.19
N TYR A 454 12.98 -12.16 -9.91
CA TYR A 454 13.26 -10.93 -9.14
C TYR A 454 14.73 -10.76 -8.75
N ASP A 455 15.53 -11.82 -8.86
CA ASP A 455 16.98 -11.79 -8.69
C ASP A 455 17.67 -10.87 -9.71
N LYS A 456 16.98 -10.54 -10.81
CA LYS A 456 17.37 -9.52 -11.81
C LYS A 456 16.66 -8.17 -11.64
N MET A 457 15.95 -7.98 -10.52
CA MET A 457 15.19 -6.76 -10.18
C MET A 457 14.24 -6.28 -11.28
N LEU A 458 13.77 -7.20 -12.12
CA LEU A 458 12.77 -6.92 -13.13
C LEU A 458 11.43 -6.65 -12.44
N SER A 459 10.91 -5.45 -12.62
CA SER A 459 9.61 -5.05 -12.12
C SER A 459 8.62 -5.02 -13.28
N PRO A 460 7.56 -5.84 -13.25
CA PRO A 460 6.64 -5.94 -14.37
C PRO A 460 5.90 -4.62 -14.60
N HIS A 461 5.65 -4.31 -15.88
CA HIS A 461 4.84 -3.17 -16.31
C HIS A 461 4.09 -3.52 -17.59
N ARG A 462 2.97 -2.84 -17.83
CA ARG A 462 2.35 -2.77 -19.16
C ARG A 462 3.34 -2.12 -20.16
N PRO A 463 3.30 -2.49 -21.44
CA PRO A 463 4.24 -1.98 -22.44
C PRO A 463 4.43 -0.45 -22.45
N ASN A 464 3.34 0.33 -22.40
CA ASN A 464 3.42 1.79 -22.35
C ASN A 464 4.11 2.30 -21.08
N ALA A 465 3.71 1.80 -19.90
CA ALA A 465 4.29 2.15 -18.63
C ALA A 465 5.78 1.78 -18.60
N TRP A 466 6.14 0.60 -19.11
CA TRP A 466 7.52 0.17 -19.21
C TRP A 466 8.36 1.16 -20.03
N LEU A 467 7.89 1.56 -21.21
CA LEU A 467 8.58 2.52 -22.07
C LEU A 467 8.73 3.89 -21.40
N SER A 468 7.70 4.39 -20.70
CA SER A 468 7.76 5.68 -20.01
C SER A 468 8.77 5.74 -18.87
N TRP A 469 9.05 4.59 -18.22
CA TRP A 469 9.98 4.52 -17.10
C TRP A 469 11.39 4.09 -17.51
N TRP A 470 11.48 3.11 -18.41
CA TRP A 470 12.72 2.36 -18.70
C TRP A 470 13.16 2.44 -20.17
N GLY A 471 12.34 3.01 -21.04
CA GLY A 471 12.70 3.21 -22.44
C GLY A 471 13.85 4.22 -22.61
N PRO A 472 14.53 4.23 -23.76
CA PRO A 472 15.65 5.14 -24.00
C PRO A 472 15.24 6.61 -23.99
N ASP A 473 13.97 6.89 -24.33
CA ASP A 473 13.39 8.23 -24.34
C ASP A 473 12.64 8.57 -23.04
N ALA A 474 12.70 7.70 -22.03
CA ALA A 474 12.07 7.93 -20.75
C ALA A 474 12.62 9.21 -20.09
N ASP A 475 11.73 10.08 -19.66
CA ASP A 475 12.08 11.29 -18.91
C ASP A 475 12.36 10.95 -17.44
N THR A 476 13.27 10.01 -17.19
CA THR A 476 13.64 9.55 -15.84
C THR A 476 15.14 9.76 -15.55
N ALA A 477 15.83 10.48 -16.43
CA ALA A 477 17.26 10.75 -16.35
C ALA A 477 17.58 11.92 -15.40
N ASN A 478 17.86 11.58 -14.15
CA ASN A 478 18.17 12.52 -13.09
C ASN A 478 19.39 13.40 -13.39
N LEU A 479 20.41 12.85 -14.05
CA LEU A 479 21.61 13.62 -14.41
C LEU A 479 21.33 14.80 -15.32
N LYS A 480 20.32 14.68 -16.20
CA LYS A 480 19.88 15.76 -17.07
C LYS A 480 19.11 16.80 -16.27
N THR A 481 18.07 16.36 -15.56
CA THR A 481 17.13 17.25 -14.87
C THR A 481 17.76 18.03 -13.72
N ILE A 482 18.74 17.46 -13.00
CA ILE A 482 19.33 18.13 -11.82
C ILE A 482 20.05 19.43 -12.17
N SER A 483 20.53 19.57 -13.42
CA SER A 483 21.21 20.78 -13.87
C SER A 483 20.27 21.99 -13.99
N GLU A 484 18.96 21.77 -14.10
CA GLU A 484 17.94 22.82 -14.24
C GLU A 484 17.37 23.28 -12.89
N VAL A 485 17.69 22.57 -11.81
CA VAL A 485 17.19 22.85 -10.46
C VAL A 485 17.89 24.09 -9.88
N THR A 486 17.09 25.05 -9.40
CA THR A 486 17.56 26.35 -8.88
C THR A 486 17.39 26.52 -7.36
N ILE A 487 16.96 25.47 -6.67
CA ILE A 487 16.75 25.45 -5.22
C ILE A 487 17.76 24.52 -4.54
N PRO A 488 18.05 24.71 -3.23
CA PRO A 488 18.94 23.83 -2.47
C PRO A 488 18.57 22.34 -2.57
N ILE A 489 19.60 21.49 -2.66
CA ILE A 489 19.48 20.05 -2.81
C ILE A 489 20.30 19.34 -1.72
N LEU A 490 19.67 18.40 -1.02
CA LEU A 490 20.35 17.44 -0.16
C LEU A 490 20.18 16.03 -0.73
N MET A 491 21.28 15.29 -0.86
CA MET A 491 21.26 13.88 -1.20
C MET A 491 21.78 13.03 -0.05
N LEU A 492 21.02 12.04 0.35
CA LEU A 492 21.35 11.08 1.39
C LEU A 492 21.45 9.69 0.76
N CYS A 493 22.49 8.93 1.09
CA CYS A 493 22.63 7.55 0.62
C CYS A 493 23.49 6.72 1.57
N GLY A 494 23.26 5.41 1.59
CA GLY A 494 24.05 4.46 2.36
C GLY A 494 25.11 3.75 1.53
N SER A 495 26.15 3.22 2.20
CA SER A 495 27.23 2.48 1.55
C SER A 495 26.86 1.08 1.07
N GLN A 496 25.72 0.55 1.50
CA GLN A 496 25.17 -0.74 1.08
C GLN A 496 23.96 -0.58 0.15
N ASP A 497 23.75 0.60 -0.43
CA ASP A 497 22.71 0.82 -1.43
C ASP A 497 23.01 0.03 -2.71
N PHE A 498 22.00 -0.69 -3.22
CA PHE A 498 22.16 -1.52 -4.42
C PHE A 498 22.15 -0.70 -5.72
N PHE A 499 21.46 0.44 -5.73
CA PHE A 499 21.26 1.28 -6.90
C PHE A 499 22.30 2.40 -7.01
N ASN A 500 22.97 2.73 -5.92
CA ASN A 500 23.80 3.92 -5.82
C ASN A 500 25.17 3.64 -5.21
N ASP A 501 26.18 4.34 -5.71
CA ASP A 501 27.49 4.44 -5.11
C ASP A 501 27.86 5.91 -4.86
N ARG A 502 28.94 6.15 -4.11
CA ARG A 502 29.37 7.50 -3.76
C ARG A 502 29.75 8.32 -4.98
N GLN A 503 30.43 7.72 -5.96
CA GLN A 503 30.87 8.38 -7.18
C GLN A 503 29.69 8.95 -7.97
N ARG A 504 28.59 8.21 -8.04
CA ARG A 504 27.35 8.59 -8.71
C ARG A 504 26.69 9.79 -8.02
N LEU A 505 26.73 9.88 -6.70
CA LEU A 505 26.23 11.06 -5.97
C LEU A 505 27.13 12.28 -6.20
N ASP A 506 28.46 12.11 -6.18
CA ASP A 506 29.40 13.19 -6.48
C ASP A 506 29.20 13.72 -7.91
N THR A 507 28.87 12.83 -8.86
CA THR A 507 28.53 13.20 -10.26
C THR A 507 27.25 14.04 -10.32
N LEU A 508 26.18 13.66 -9.59
CA LEU A 508 24.97 14.49 -9.50
C LEU A 508 25.26 15.85 -8.88
N LYS A 509 26.06 15.89 -7.81
CA LYS A 509 26.43 17.15 -7.15
C LYS A 509 27.17 18.08 -8.08
N ALA A 510 28.08 17.55 -8.90
CA ALA A 510 28.77 18.33 -9.93
C ALA A 510 27.83 18.81 -11.05
N ALA A 511 26.80 18.03 -11.40
CA ALA A 511 25.81 18.39 -12.42
C ALA A 511 24.78 19.42 -11.93
N ALA A 512 24.57 19.55 -10.62
CA ALA A 512 23.64 20.50 -9.99
C ALA A 512 24.15 21.96 -10.01
N ILE A 513 24.57 22.44 -11.18
CA ILE A 513 25.29 23.71 -11.37
C ILE A 513 24.47 24.96 -11.03
N ASN A 514 23.15 24.88 -11.10
CA ASN A 514 22.24 26.00 -10.85
C ASN A 514 21.67 25.99 -9.41
N SER A 515 21.95 24.93 -8.63
CA SER A 515 21.54 24.86 -7.24
C SER A 515 22.46 25.75 -6.39
N PRO A 516 21.91 26.61 -5.50
CA PRO A 516 22.71 27.46 -4.63
C PRO A 516 23.46 26.67 -3.53
N LEU A 517 23.00 25.46 -3.20
CA LEU A 517 23.64 24.56 -2.25
C LEU A 517 23.29 23.12 -2.60
N THR A 518 24.30 22.30 -2.86
CA THR A 518 24.11 20.86 -3.09
C THR A 518 25.02 20.08 -2.16
N ASP A 519 24.44 19.33 -1.22
CA ASP A 519 25.17 18.54 -0.23
C ASP A 519 24.87 17.04 -0.34
N ILE A 520 25.83 16.25 0.13
CA ILE A 520 25.75 14.79 0.20
C ILE A 520 26.00 14.37 1.65
N ILE A 521 25.13 13.51 2.18
CA ILE A 521 25.36 12.77 3.42
C ILE A 521 25.45 11.28 3.08
N TRP A 522 26.54 10.66 3.51
CA TRP A 522 26.87 9.27 3.19
C TRP A 522 26.94 8.44 4.47
N TYR A 523 26.09 7.42 4.59
CA TYR A 523 25.96 6.59 5.78
C TYR A 523 26.66 5.24 5.60
N GLU A 524 27.65 4.96 6.45
CA GLU A 524 28.33 3.66 6.43
C GLU A 524 27.41 2.56 6.99
N GLY A 525 27.30 1.43 6.29
CA GLY A 525 26.46 0.29 6.69
C GLY A 525 24.96 0.44 6.42
N CYS A 526 24.53 1.58 5.86
CA CYS A 526 23.13 1.83 5.53
C CYS A 526 22.77 1.26 4.15
N GLY A 527 21.61 0.59 4.05
CA GLY A 527 21.04 0.11 2.79
C GLY A 527 20.08 1.11 2.13
N HIS A 528 19.47 0.70 1.01
CA HIS A 528 18.58 1.55 0.19
C HIS A 528 17.34 2.10 0.90
N ASN A 529 16.83 1.37 1.89
CA ASN A 529 15.61 1.70 2.62
C ASN A 529 15.88 2.48 3.92
N PHE A 530 17.13 2.77 4.25
CA PHE A 530 17.52 3.45 5.50
C PHE A 530 17.07 2.73 6.78
N ALA A 531 16.90 1.41 6.74
CA ALA A 531 16.53 0.63 7.91
C ALA A 531 17.55 0.84 9.06
N ASN A 532 17.05 1.24 10.23
CA ASN A 532 17.80 1.65 11.43
C ASN A 532 18.55 2.99 11.32
N PHE A 533 18.41 3.72 10.22
CA PHE A 533 18.99 5.06 10.02
C PHE A 533 17.91 6.14 9.91
N GLU A 534 16.63 5.82 10.07
CA GLU A 534 15.49 6.69 9.79
C GLU A 534 15.53 8.00 10.61
N GLN A 535 15.64 7.88 11.94
CA GLN A 535 15.71 9.05 12.83
C GLN A 535 17.02 9.85 12.65
N GLN A 536 18.15 9.16 12.44
CA GLN A 536 19.42 9.83 12.17
C GLN A 536 19.31 10.67 10.90
N ALA A 537 18.80 10.07 9.82
CA ALA A 537 18.65 10.74 8.55
C ALA A 537 17.68 11.92 8.62
N ALA A 538 16.57 11.80 9.36
CA ALA A 538 15.66 12.90 9.61
C ALA A 538 16.34 14.07 10.36
N ASN A 539 17.12 13.78 11.40
CA ASN A 539 17.85 14.79 12.15
C ASN A 539 18.91 15.48 11.30
N ASP A 540 19.61 14.73 10.44
CA ASP A 540 20.60 15.28 9.53
C ASP A 540 19.97 16.19 8.47
N VAL A 541 18.77 15.85 7.97
CA VAL A 541 17.97 16.75 7.14
C VAL A 541 17.63 18.03 7.88
N ILE A 542 17.15 17.96 9.12
CA ILE A 542 16.86 19.15 9.94
C ILE A 542 18.11 20.02 10.13
N ASN A 543 19.26 19.40 10.41
CA ASN A 543 20.52 20.11 10.58
C ASN A 543 20.98 20.79 9.29
N TRP A 544 20.73 20.18 8.13
CA TRP A 544 20.98 20.78 6.84
C TRP A 544 20.01 21.93 6.54
N LEU A 545 18.71 21.77 6.80
CA LEU A 545 17.71 22.81 6.60
C LEU A 545 17.99 24.07 7.42
N LYS A 546 18.58 23.95 8.61
CA LYS A 546 19.02 25.09 9.44
C LYS A 546 20.14 25.93 8.81
N LYS A 547 20.79 25.45 7.75
CA LYS A 547 21.82 26.19 7.00
C LYS A 547 21.22 27.07 5.90
N LEU A 548 19.94 26.84 5.54
CA LEU A 548 19.17 27.62 4.57
C LEU A 548 18.50 28.80 5.28
#